data_AF-A0A951PE76-F1
#
_entry.id   AF-A0A951PE76-F1
#
_cell.length_a   1.000
_cell.length_b   1.000
_cell.length_c   1.000
_cell.angle_alpha   90.00
_cell.angle_beta   90.00
_cell.angle_gamma   90.00
#
_symmetry.space_group_name_H-M   'P 1'
#
loop_
_entity.id
_entity.type
_entity.pdbx_description
1 polymer ?
#
loop_
_entity_poly.entity_id
_entity_poly.type
_entity_poly.pdbx_seq_one_letter_code
_entity_poly.pdbx_strand_id
1 'polypeptide(L)'
;MSNDFKPSTKELFKLLRWYDRHSFRDENDEVYRIYEVCIELSNRAYKEHSEEIYKHGTWAAEQDLVDALREALVDHPTDYAGHFLAYTLLKYGCRRPETLAQSHPWHRLMFRWHEEGHTASHVSQILQEAGIVEQWTPESIETINSWIQNPALILHDHISIIYELFGLRVVYASLRDIGFEPRHDELFRDLAKSASPPICLNSISQGIEEEERFKDVSATTELSMRNPDGTTTQFLISDQRAEGIGLFSDQGSHWVVQYMLNGETYQFRADCRGTWMDVEAVINHFNQLMDRIDRREQAFRFGTGYHENGEHGFFIVADRDRFPELAGRLYIPLHLTY
;
A
#
# COMPACT_ATOMS: atom_id res chain seq x y z
N MET A 1 16.02 15.77 22.81
CA MET A 1 15.95 15.61 21.34
C MET A 1 16.72 16.76 20.72
N SER A 2 17.38 16.54 19.58
CA SER A 2 18.07 17.61 18.84
C SER A 2 17.03 18.65 18.38
N ASN A 3 17.27 19.93 18.60
CA ASN A 3 16.42 21.03 18.08
C ASN A 3 16.87 21.45 16.67
N ASP A 4 17.34 20.49 15.86
CA ASP A 4 17.98 20.77 14.59
C ASP A 4 17.99 19.52 13.71
N PHE A 5 18.08 19.72 12.39
CA PHE A 5 18.19 18.66 11.39
C PHE A 5 19.36 17.72 11.69
N LYS A 6 19.21 16.45 11.32
CA LYS A 6 20.29 15.46 11.38
C LYS A 6 21.48 15.88 10.51
N PRO A 7 22.71 15.46 10.85
CA PRO A 7 23.90 15.79 10.09
C PRO A 7 23.81 15.40 8.60
N SER A 8 23.23 14.23 8.29
CA SER A 8 23.05 13.75 6.92
C SER A 8 22.11 14.65 6.11
N THR A 9 20.97 15.06 6.69
CA THR A 9 20.02 16.02 6.10
C THR A 9 20.69 17.36 5.83
N LYS A 10 21.50 17.85 6.76
CA LYS A 10 22.27 19.09 6.57
C LYS A 10 23.22 18.96 5.39
N GLU A 11 23.98 17.87 5.28
CA GLU A 11 24.90 17.71 4.15
C GLU A 11 24.16 17.64 2.81
N LEU A 12 22.99 16.99 2.75
CA LEU A 12 22.12 17.04 1.57
C LEU A 12 21.70 18.47 1.22
N PHE A 13 21.28 19.26 2.21
CA PHE A 13 20.91 20.65 1.97
C PHE A 13 22.10 21.50 1.51
N LYS A 14 23.33 21.17 1.89
CA LYS A 14 24.55 21.80 1.38
C LYS A 14 24.69 21.64 -0.11
N LEU A 15 24.68 20.38 -0.54
CA LEU A 15 24.92 20.01 -1.93
C LEU A 15 23.84 20.59 -2.84
N LEU A 16 22.62 20.72 -2.31
CA LEU A 16 21.48 21.27 -3.05
C LEU A 16 21.31 22.79 -2.89
N ARG A 17 22.11 23.45 -2.05
CA ARG A 17 22.02 24.90 -1.73
C ARG A 17 20.67 25.28 -1.11
N TRP A 18 20.20 24.46 -0.18
CA TRP A 18 18.93 24.59 0.55
C TRP A 18 19.07 25.20 1.95
N TYR A 19 20.29 25.35 2.48
CA TYR A 19 20.51 25.75 3.88
C TYR A 19 19.77 27.02 4.32
N ASP A 20 19.64 28.02 3.45
CA ASP A 20 18.99 29.29 3.80
C ASP A 20 17.46 29.26 3.60
N ARG A 21 16.90 28.17 3.06
CA ARG A 21 15.48 28.08 2.67
C ARG A 21 14.59 27.51 3.76
N HIS A 22 15.16 26.76 4.71
CA HIS A 22 14.40 25.96 5.67
C HIS A 22 14.94 26.10 7.09
N SER A 23 14.03 26.06 8.06
CA SER A 23 14.34 26.03 9.49
C SER A 23 13.69 24.80 10.09
N PHE A 24 14.44 24.07 10.92
CA PHE A 24 13.93 22.87 11.58
C PHE A 24 12.78 23.25 12.52
N ARG A 25 11.65 22.56 12.38
CA ARG A 25 10.49 22.70 13.29
C ARG A 25 10.38 21.51 14.21
N ASP A 26 10.35 20.31 13.63
CA ASP A 26 10.26 19.03 14.30
C ASP A 26 10.72 17.90 13.35
N GLU A 27 10.72 16.66 13.85
CA GLU A 27 11.14 15.48 13.10
C GLU A 27 10.26 15.21 11.86
N ASN A 28 8.96 15.54 11.90
CA ASN A 28 8.07 15.33 10.75
C ASN A 28 8.37 16.34 9.64
N ASP A 29 8.72 17.58 10.00
CA ASP A 29 9.19 18.57 9.02
C ASP A 29 10.49 18.09 8.35
N GLU A 30 11.45 17.54 9.10
CA GLU A 30 12.66 16.95 8.51
C GLU A 30 12.35 15.86 7.48
N VAL A 31 11.51 14.87 7.83
CA VAL A 31 11.10 13.81 6.90
C VAL A 31 10.46 14.41 5.64
N TYR A 32 9.60 15.42 5.81
CA TYR A 32 8.97 16.11 4.68
C TYR A 32 9.96 16.87 3.80
N ARG A 33 10.98 17.53 4.38
CA ARG A 33 12.02 18.21 3.59
C ARG A 33 12.87 17.24 2.78
N ILE A 34 13.18 16.08 3.33
CA ILE A 34 13.93 15.05 2.59
C ILE A 34 13.10 14.54 1.40
N TYR A 35 11.79 14.34 1.59
CA TYR A 35 10.90 14.05 0.49
C TYR A 35 10.94 15.13 -0.60
N GLU A 36 10.84 16.42 -0.22
CA GLU A 36 10.92 17.53 -1.20
C GLU A 36 12.27 17.56 -1.94
N VAL A 37 13.37 17.20 -1.27
CA VAL A 37 14.69 17.02 -1.91
C VAL A 37 14.64 15.96 -3.01
N CYS A 38 14.10 14.77 -2.73
CA CYS A 38 13.95 13.70 -3.71
C CYS A 38 13.07 14.11 -4.90
N ILE A 39 12.00 14.89 -4.65
CA ILE A 39 11.15 15.45 -5.70
C ILE A 39 11.92 16.47 -6.55
N GLU A 40 12.73 17.35 -5.95
CA GLU A 40 13.56 18.28 -6.72
C GLU A 40 14.55 17.53 -7.61
N LEU A 41 15.23 16.53 -7.08
CA LEU A 41 16.17 15.69 -7.86
C LEU A 41 15.47 14.99 -9.03
N SER A 42 14.29 14.44 -8.80
CA SER A 42 13.48 13.83 -9.85
C SER A 42 13.07 14.86 -10.91
N ASN A 43 12.69 16.07 -10.50
CA ASN A 43 12.35 17.16 -11.42
C ASN A 43 13.55 17.67 -12.24
N ARG A 44 14.76 17.65 -11.67
CA ARG A 44 16.01 17.94 -12.41
C ARG A 44 16.25 16.87 -13.46
N ALA A 45 16.18 15.59 -13.07
CA ALA A 45 16.32 14.46 -14.00
C ALA A 45 15.28 14.50 -15.13
N TYR A 46 14.02 14.83 -14.83
CA TYR A 46 12.96 14.98 -15.82
C TYR A 46 13.26 16.07 -16.86
N LYS A 47 13.97 17.14 -16.48
CA LYS A 47 14.35 18.23 -17.39
C LYS A 47 15.58 17.89 -18.24
N GLU A 48 16.48 17.06 -17.71
CA GLU A 48 17.77 16.72 -18.32
C GLU A 48 17.69 15.50 -19.24
N HIS A 49 16.66 14.67 -19.08
CA HIS A 49 16.52 13.40 -19.78
C HIS A 49 15.26 13.32 -20.64
N SER A 50 15.28 12.44 -21.66
CA SER A 50 14.04 12.06 -22.34
C SER A 50 13.11 11.33 -21.38
N GLU A 51 11.80 11.30 -21.70
CA GLU A 51 10.80 10.57 -20.90
C GLU A 51 11.20 9.10 -20.71
N GLU A 52 11.74 8.46 -21.74
CA GLU A 52 12.23 7.09 -21.71
C GLU A 52 13.35 6.90 -20.67
N ILE A 53 14.38 7.75 -20.69
CA ILE A 53 15.49 7.67 -19.73
C ILE A 53 15.03 8.03 -18.32
N TYR A 54 14.12 9.00 -18.19
CA TYR A 54 13.55 9.38 -16.90
C TYR A 54 12.81 8.18 -16.27
N LYS A 55 11.88 7.56 -17.01
CA LYS A 55 11.03 6.47 -16.52
C LYS A 55 11.75 5.15 -16.38
N HIS A 56 12.60 4.79 -17.34
CA HIS A 56 13.15 3.44 -17.47
C HIS A 56 14.68 3.38 -17.34
N GLY A 57 15.35 4.53 -17.39
CA GLY A 57 16.80 4.63 -17.32
C GLY A 57 17.38 4.82 -15.91
N THR A 58 18.70 4.88 -15.87
CA THR A 58 19.51 5.34 -14.74
C THR A 58 19.90 6.80 -14.99
N TRP A 59 19.82 7.63 -13.95
CA TRP A 59 20.19 9.05 -13.99
C TRP A 59 21.64 9.23 -13.58
N ALA A 60 22.30 10.26 -14.09
CA ALA A 60 23.64 10.62 -13.66
C ALA A 60 23.58 11.50 -12.40
N ALA A 61 24.51 11.30 -11.47
CA ALA A 61 24.70 12.15 -10.30
C ALA A 61 26.18 12.21 -9.91
N GLU A 62 26.57 13.31 -9.26
CA GLU A 62 27.87 13.42 -8.61
C GLU A 62 27.96 12.46 -7.43
N GLN A 63 29.13 11.86 -7.21
CA GLN A 63 29.33 10.84 -6.18
C GLN A 63 29.04 11.38 -4.77
N ASP A 64 29.41 12.63 -4.49
CA ASP A 64 29.15 13.29 -3.20
C ASP A 64 27.65 13.37 -2.88
N LEU A 65 26.81 13.60 -3.90
CA LEU A 65 25.34 13.58 -3.74
C LEU A 65 24.83 12.17 -3.46
N VAL A 66 25.35 11.17 -4.17
CA VAL A 66 24.98 9.77 -3.94
C VAL A 66 25.34 9.34 -2.52
N ASP A 67 26.52 9.72 -2.03
CA ASP A 67 26.96 9.36 -0.67
C ASP A 67 26.15 10.09 0.40
N ALA A 68 25.84 11.37 0.23
CA ALA A 68 24.96 12.10 1.14
C ALA A 68 23.54 11.51 1.21
N LEU A 69 22.97 11.09 0.06
CA LEU A 69 21.67 10.41 0.01
C LEU A 69 21.70 9.07 0.76
N ARG A 70 22.82 8.35 0.69
CA ARG A 70 22.99 7.07 1.41
C ARG A 70 23.09 7.27 2.91
N GLU A 71 23.81 8.30 3.37
CA GLU A 71 23.86 8.64 4.80
C GLU A 71 22.47 9.02 5.32
N ALA A 72 21.72 9.84 4.55
CA ALA A 72 20.35 10.18 4.92
C ALA A 72 19.44 8.96 4.96
N LEU A 73 19.63 7.98 4.07
CA LEU A 73 18.84 6.75 4.08
C LEU A 73 19.03 5.95 5.38
N VAL A 74 20.26 5.90 5.90
CA VAL A 74 20.58 5.20 7.15
C VAL A 74 19.87 5.85 8.34
N ASP A 75 19.75 7.18 8.32
CA ASP A 75 19.08 7.96 9.36
C ASP A 75 17.55 7.91 9.28
N HIS A 76 17.00 7.45 8.15
CA HIS A 76 15.57 7.39 7.85
C HIS A 76 15.11 5.97 7.46
N PRO A 77 15.30 4.95 8.31
CA PRO A 77 15.11 3.54 7.93
C PRO A 77 13.65 3.05 8.03
N THR A 78 12.71 3.85 8.56
CA THR A 78 11.33 3.40 8.82
C THR A 78 10.27 4.43 8.49
N ASP A 79 10.66 5.54 7.87
CA ASP A 79 9.73 6.60 7.48
C ASP A 79 9.60 6.67 5.95
N TYR A 80 8.64 7.45 5.49
CA TYR A 80 8.38 7.57 4.06
C TYR A 80 9.52 8.25 3.30
N ALA A 81 10.34 9.09 3.94
CA ALA A 81 11.49 9.70 3.29
C ALA A 81 12.53 8.65 2.90
N GLY A 82 12.75 7.64 3.74
CA GLY A 82 13.58 6.48 3.42
C GLY A 82 13.20 5.80 2.11
N HIS A 83 11.90 5.69 1.82
CA HIS A 83 11.42 5.11 0.56
C HIS A 83 11.82 5.96 -0.66
N PHE A 84 11.63 7.28 -0.59
CA PHE A 84 11.98 8.19 -1.69
C PHE A 84 13.49 8.28 -1.89
N LEU A 85 14.27 8.30 -0.81
CA LEU A 85 15.72 8.20 -0.85
C LEU A 85 16.16 6.91 -1.55
N ALA A 86 15.58 5.77 -1.19
CA ALA A 86 15.86 4.49 -1.82
C ALA A 86 15.51 4.50 -3.33
N TYR A 87 14.35 5.03 -3.70
CA TYR A 87 13.96 5.18 -5.09
C TYR A 87 14.96 6.05 -5.89
N THR A 88 15.32 7.22 -5.36
CA THR A 88 16.29 8.12 -6.00
C THR A 88 17.67 7.47 -6.12
N LEU A 89 18.15 6.80 -5.08
CA LEU A 89 19.41 6.04 -5.11
C LEU A 89 19.37 4.90 -6.14
N LEU A 90 18.23 4.22 -6.27
CA LEU A 90 18.05 3.21 -7.30
C LEU A 90 18.12 3.84 -8.70
N LYS A 91 17.53 5.01 -8.89
CA LYS A 91 17.64 5.75 -10.15
C LYS A 91 19.06 6.22 -10.44
N TYR A 92 19.91 6.46 -9.44
CA TYR A 92 21.34 6.72 -9.61
C TYR A 92 22.22 5.47 -9.70
N GLY A 93 21.62 4.27 -9.81
CA GLY A 93 22.39 3.03 -9.97
C GLY A 93 22.95 2.44 -8.67
N CYS A 94 22.62 3.00 -7.51
CA CYS A 94 23.04 2.43 -6.22
C CYS A 94 22.19 1.17 -5.90
N ARG A 95 22.83 0.02 -5.72
CA ARG A 95 22.18 -1.30 -5.49
C ARG A 95 22.57 -1.93 -4.16
N ARG A 96 22.90 -1.11 -3.16
CA ARG A 96 23.38 -1.64 -1.88
C ARG A 96 22.24 -2.28 -1.09
N PRO A 97 22.54 -3.26 -0.19
CA PRO A 97 21.53 -3.93 0.61
C PRO A 97 20.61 -2.96 1.38
N GLU A 98 21.17 -1.90 1.94
CA GLU A 98 20.42 -0.86 2.65
C GLU A 98 19.42 -0.11 1.74
N THR A 99 19.82 0.19 0.50
CA THR A 99 18.94 0.81 -0.51
C THR A 99 17.79 -0.13 -0.87
N LEU A 100 18.09 -1.39 -1.15
CA LEU A 100 17.07 -2.38 -1.49
C LEU A 100 16.12 -2.67 -0.33
N ALA A 101 16.62 -2.68 0.91
CA ALA A 101 15.82 -2.89 2.12
C ALA A 101 14.79 -1.79 2.39
N GLN A 102 14.94 -0.61 1.78
CA GLN A 102 14.01 0.52 1.90
C GLN A 102 13.20 0.80 0.63
N SER A 103 13.55 0.13 -0.48
CA SER A 103 12.80 0.25 -1.73
C SER A 103 11.44 -0.43 -1.65
N HIS A 104 10.59 -0.13 -2.64
CA HIS A 104 9.29 -0.77 -2.78
C HIS A 104 9.42 -2.30 -2.77
N PRO A 105 8.56 -3.05 -2.05
CA PRO A 105 8.67 -4.51 -1.98
C PRO A 105 8.67 -5.19 -3.36
N TRP A 106 7.84 -4.70 -4.29
CA TRP A 106 7.79 -5.22 -5.66
C TRP A 106 9.02 -4.87 -6.51
N HIS A 107 9.63 -3.69 -6.30
CA HIS A 107 10.91 -3.39 -6.95
C HIS A 107 12.02 -4.28 -6.40
N ARG A 108 12.04 -4.49 -5.07
CA ARG A 108 12.99 -5.37 -4.39
C ARG A 108 12.91 -6.80 -4.93
N LEU A 109 11.70 -7.31 -5.18
CA LEU A 109 11.50 -8.62 -5.82
C LEU A 109 12.26 -8.72 -7.15
N MET A 110 12.16 -7.71 -8.03
CA MET A 110 12.86 -7.73 -9.31
C MET A 110 14.39 -7.70 -9.15
N PHE A 111 14.91 -6.93 -8.19
CA PHE A 111 16.34 -6.97 -7.88
C PHE A 111 16.79 -8.30 -7.29
N ARG A 112 15.99 -8.93 -6.43
CA ARG A 112 16.30 -10.25 -5.89
C ARG A 112 16.35 -11.31 -6.98
N TRP A 113 15.36 -11.32 -7.86
CA TRP A 113 15.34 -12.25 -8.98
C TRP A 113 16.51 -12.05 -9.94
N HIS A 114 16.94 -10.81 -10.15
CA HIS A 114 18.16 -10.51 -10.88
C HIS A 114 19.41 -11.10 -10.19
N GLU A 115 19.59 -10.82 -8.90
CA GLU A 115 20.73 -11.29 -8.10
C GLU A 115 20.82 -12.83 -8.04
N GLU A 116 19.67 -13.51 -7.96
CA GLU A 116 19.57 -14.96 -7.88
C GLU A 116 19.59 -15.65 -9.25
N GLY A 117 19.64 -14.88 -10.35
CA GLY A 117 19.67 -15.42 -11.70
C GLY A 117 18.37 -16.12 -12.10
N HIS A 118 17.23 -15.71 -11.54
CA HIS A 118 15.93 -16.20 -11.95
C HIS A 118 15.62 -15.79 -13.39
N THR A 119 14.73 -16.54 -14.04
CA THR A 119 14.19 -16.21 -15.36
C THR A 119 12.67 -16.21 -15.25
N ALA A 120 12.01 -15.40 -16.09
CA ALA A 120 10.55 -15.38 -16.13
C ALA A 120 9.96 -16.77 -16.39
N SER A 121 10.57 -17.56 -17.27
CA SER A 121 10.13 -18.93 -17.56
C SER A 121 10.21 -19.85 -16.33
N HIS A 122 11.29 -19.76 -15.55
CA HIS A 122 11.43 -20.56 -14.33
C HIS A 122 10.40 -20.17 -13.26
N VAL A 123 10.19 -18.87 -13.06
CA VAL A 123 9.18 -18.36 -12.12
C VAL A 123 7.77 -18.76 -12.57
N SER A 124 7.46 -18.62 -13.87
CA SER A 124 6.19 -19.03 -14.45
C SER A 124 5.93 -20.51 -14.21
N GLN A 125 6.95 -21.36 -14.41
CA GLN A 125 6.82 -22.80 -14.17
C GLN A 125 6.50 -23.09 -12.69
N ILE A 126 7.20 -22.44 -11.76
CA ILE A 126 6.94 -22.59 -10.32
C ILE A 126 5.49 -22.20 -9.98
N LEU A 127 5.01 -21.06 -10.47
CA LEU A 127 3.66 -20.58 -10.21
C LEU A 127 2.59 -21.48 -10.84
N GLN A 128 2.87 -22.01 -12.03
CA GLN A 128 1.99 -22.94 -12.74
C GLN A 128 1.89 -24.30 -12.04
N GLU A 129 3.01 -24.90 -11.66
CA GLU A 129 3.05 -26.16 -10.90
C GLU A 129 2.36 -26.02 -9.53
N ALA A 130 2.36 -24.82 -8.97
CA ALA A 130 1.64 -24.47 -7.76
C ALA A 130 0.13 -24.26 -7.97
N GLY A 131 -0.34 -24.21 -9.21
CA GLY A 131 -1.74 -23.91 -9.55
C GLY A 131 -2.12 -22.46 -9.26
N ILE A 132 -1.14 -21.56 -9.14
CA ILE A 132 -1.38 -20.14 -8.86
C ILE A 132 -1.82 -19.43 -10.14
N VAL A 133 -1.21 -19.76 -11.27
CA VAL A 133 -1.56 -19.24 -12.59
C VAL A 133 -1.65 -20.40 -13.58
N GLU A 134 -2.42 -20.23 -14.66
CA GLU A 134 -2.51 -21.27 -15.70
C GLU A 134 -1.25 -21.29 -16.58
N GLN A 135 -1.02 -20.23 -17.35
CA GLN A 135 0.15 -20.05 -18.19
C GLN A 135 0.33 -18.56 -18.51
N TRP A 136 1.54 -18.04 -18.38
CA TRP A 136 1.84 -16.69 -18.84
C TRP A 136 1.87 -16.59 -20.36
N THR A 137 1.47 -15.43 -20.88
CA THR A 137 1.60 -15.16 -22.31
C THR A 137 3.09 -15.01 -22.68
N PRO A 138 3.48 -15.24 -23.94
CA PRO A 138 4.85 -14.98 -24.38
C PRO A 138 5.29 -13.52 -24.13
N GLU A 139 4.36 -12.58 -24.27
CA GLU A 139 4.59 -11.15 -24.02
C GLU A 139 4.87 -10.87 -22.54
N SER A 140 4.11 -11.47 -21.62
CA SER A 140 4.36 -11.37 -20.18
C SER A 140 5.72 -11.98 -19.79
N ILE A 141 6.08 -13.13 -20.38
CA ILE A 141 7.39 -13.76 -20.15
C ILE A 141 8.51 -12.82 -20.62
N GLU A 142 8.42 -12.27 -21.82
CA GLU A 142 9.42 -11.33 -22.36
C GLU A 142 9.52 -10.07 -21.48
N THR A 143 8.39 -9.49 -21.12
CA THR A 143 8.27 -8.28 -20.30
C THR A 143 8.91 -8.49 -18.92
N ILE A 144 8.50 -9.52 -18.18
CA ILE A 144 9.08 -9.84 -16.87
C ILE A 144 10.56 -10.16 -16.98
N ASN A 145 10.98 -10.89 -18.03
CA ASN A 145 12.39 -11.20 -18.22
C ASN A 145 13.23 -9.95 -18.49
N SER A 146 12.69 -8.96 -19.21
CA SER A 146 13.34 -7.66 -19.40
C SER A 146 13.54 -6.92 -18.07
N TRP A 147 12.54 -6.97 -17.18
CA TRP A 147 12.64 -6.37 -15.85
C TRP A 147 13.59 -7.12 -14.92
N ILE A 148 13.65 -8.45 -15.00
CA ILE A 148 14.65 -9.22 -14.24
C ILE A 148 16.06 -8.88 -14.75
N GLN A 149 16.26 -8.77 -16.06
CA GLN A 149 17.57 -8.41 -16.63
C GLN A 149 17.99 -6.97 -16.29
N ASN A 150 17.03 -6.05 -16.26
CA ASN A 150 17.24 -4.67 -15.87
C ASN A 150 16.08 -4.14 -14.99
N PRO A 151 16.17 -4.31 -13.65
CA PRO A 151 15.08 -3.91 -12.76
C PRO A 151 14.82 -2.41 -12.71
N ALA A 152 15.75 -1.58 -13.23
CA ALA A 152 15.54 -0.14 -13.32
C ALA A 152 14.36 0.24 -14.25
N LEU A 153 14.02 -0.62 -15.21
CA LEU A 153 12.95 -0.41 -16.18
C LEU A 153 11.57 -0.25 -15.53
N ILE A 154 11.36 -0.88 -14.37
CA ILE A 154 10.04 -0.99 -13.73
C ILE A 154 9.91 -0.20 -12.43
N LEU A 155 10.94 0.59 -12.06
CA LEU A 155 10.93 1.37 -10.82
C LEU A 155 9.79 2.40 -10.73
N HIS A 156 9.25 2.84 -11.87
CA HIS A 156 8.19 3.84 -11.91
C HIS A 156 6.78 3.22 -11.82
N ASP A 157 6.66 1.88 -11.91
CA ASP A 157 5.37 1.19 -11.97
C ASP A 157 5.44 -0.22 -11.36
N HIS A 158 5.18 -0.30 -10.06
CA HIS A 158 5.09 -1.57 -9.36
C HIS A 158 3.77 -2.31 -9.62
N ILE A 159 2.72 -1.64 -10.08
CA ILE A 159 1.39 -2.24 -10.26
C ILE A 159 1.44 -3.19 -11.46
N SER A 160 2.13 -2.80 -12.52
CA SER A 160 2.34 -3.65 -13.70
C SER A 160 3.03 -4.96 -13.34
N ILE A 161 3.92 -5.00 -12.34
CA ILE A 161 4.51 -6.26 -11.85
C ILE A 161 3.42 -7.23 -11.39
N ILE A 162 2.45 -6.76 -10.60
CA ILE A 162 1.40 -7.60 -10.03
C ILE A 162 0.53 -8.18 -11.16
N TYR A 163 0.12 -7.36 -12.12
CA TYR A 163 -0.71 -7.80 -13.22
C TYR A 163 0.02 -8.71 -14.21
N GLU A 164 1.28 -8.47 -14.52
CA GLU A 164 2.04 -9.39 -15.38
C GLU A 164 2.25 -10.76 -14.71
N LEU A 165 2.42 -10.79 -13.38
CA LEU A 165 2.63 -12.04 -12.65
C LEU A 165 1.35 -12.87 -12.47
N PHE A 166 0.21 -12.22 -12.23
CA PHE A 166 -1.01 -12.94 -11.80
C PHE A 166 -2.21 -12.72 -12.72
N GLY A 167 -2.14 -11.77 -13.66
CA GLY A 167 -3.14 -11.53 -14.69
C GLY A 167 -4.54 -11.35 -14.15
N LEU A 168 -5.50 -12.07 -14.74
CA LEU A 168 -6.93 -12.01 -14.40
C LEU A 168 -7.26 -12.54 -12.99
N ARG A 169 -6.29 -13.14 -12.28
CA ARG A 169 -6.49 -13.60 -10.91
C ARG A 169 -6.37 -12.51 -9.87
N VAL A 170 -5.80 -11.36 -10.25
CA VAL A 170 -5.69 -10.20 -9.37
C VAL A 170 -7.08 -9.62 -9.15
N VAL A 171 -7.47 -9.53 -7.89
CA VAL A 171 -8.62 -8.73 -7.46
C VAL A 171 -8.10 -7.38 -7.00
N TYR A 172 -8.62 -6.31 -7.58
CA TYR A 172 -8.31 -4.94 -7.19
C TYR A 172 -9.51 -4.32 -6.48
N ALA A 173 -9.27 -3.59 -5.41
CA ALA A 173 -10.33 -2.83 -4.74
C ALA A 173 -9.84 -1.45 -4.26
N SER A 174 -10.75 -0.48 -4.31
CA SER A 174 -10.62 0.77 -3.56
C SER A 174 -10.99 0.51 -2.12
N LEU A 175 -10.03 0.65 -1.22
CA LEU A 175 -10.18 0.43 0.22
C LEU A 175 -10.64 1.70 0.94
N ARG A 176 -10.53 2.84 0.27
CA ARG A 176 -11.09 4.12 0.70
C ARG A 176 -12.22 4.53 -0.23
N ASP A 177 -13.33 4.97 0.34
CA ASP A 177 -14.44 5.60 -0.37
C ASP A 177 -14.78 6.96 0.24
N ILE A 178 -14.60 8.01 -0.55
CA ILE A 178 -14.93 9.40 -0.18
C ILE A 178 -16.43 9.65 -0.08
N GLY A 179 -17.27 8.75 -0.61
CA GLY A 179 -18.72 8.72 -0.45
C GLY A 179 -19.18 8.06 0.86
N PHE A 180 -18.24 7.70 1.74
CA PHE A 180 -18.42 7.00 3.00
C PHE A 180 -18.93 5.55 2.87
N GLU A 181 -19.22 4.96 1.71
CA GLU A 181 -19.81 3.61 1.62
C GLU A 181 -18.84 2.58 1.02
N PRO A 182 -17.74 2.22 1.74
CA PRO A 182 -16.80 1.23 1.24
C PRO A 182 -17.53 -0.08 0.90
N ARG A 183 -17.30 -0.57 -0.32
CA ARG A 183 -18.06 -1.66 -0.96
C ARG A 183 -17.47 -3.03 -0.62
N HIS A 184 -17.71 -3.50 0.60
CA HIS A 184 -17.25 -4.80 1.08
C HIS A 184 -17.85 -5.96 0.27
N ASP A 185 -19.10 -5.80 -0.16
CA ASP A 185 -19.80 -6.75 -1.00
C ASP A 185 -19.17 -6.91 -2.38
N GLU A 186 -18.61 -5.83 -2.95
CA GLU A 186 -17.88 -5.87 -4.23
C GLU A 186 -16.55 -6.63 -4.09
N LEU A 187 -15.74 -6.31 -3.08
CA LEU A 187 -14.49 -7.06 -2.83
C LEU A 187 -14.79 -8.55 -2.58
N PHE A 188 -15.77 -8.86 -1.72
CA PHE A 188 -16.16 -10.25 -1.44
C PHE A 188 -16.61 -10.99 -2.70
N ARG A 189 -17.40 -10.33 -3.55
CA ARG A 189 -17.87 -10.87 -4.84
C ARG A 189 -16.70 -11.19 -5.76
N ASP A 190 -15.73 -10.30 -5.86
CA ASP A 190 -14.63 -10.44 -6.80
C ASP A 190 -13.61 -11.48 -6.32
N LEU A 191 -13.40 -11.62 -5.00
CA LEU A 191 -12.68 -12.77 -4.43
C LEU A 191 -13.37 -14.09 -4.78
N ALA A 192 -14.69 -14.19 -4.61
CA ALA A 192 -15.47 -15.37 -4.97
C ALA A 192 -15.37 -15.74 -6.45
N LYS A 193 -15.36 -14.75 -7.35
CA LYS A 193 -15.14 -14.97 -8.79
C LYS A 193 -13.71 -15.39 -9.14
N SER A 194 -12.71 -14.93 -8.40
CA SER A 194 -11.28 -15.22 -8.66
C SER A 194 -10.84 -16.62 -8.16
N ALA A 195 -11.65 -17.26 -7.32
CA ALA A 195 -11.45 -18.64 -6.90
C ALA A 195 -11.52 -19.61 -8.11
N SER A 196 -10.85 -20.77 -8.04
CA SER A 196 -10.83 -21.78 -9.10
C SER A 196 -11.35 -23.15 -8.62
N PRO A 197 -12.56 -23.58 -9.04
CA PRO A 197 -13.49 -22.89 -9.93
C PRO A 197 -14.16 -21.65 -9.28
N PRO A 198 -14.69 -20.70 -10.05
CA PRO A 198 -15.38 -19.53 -9.49
C PRO A 198 -16.58 -19.90 -8.62
N ILE A 199 -16.82 -19.14 -7.56
CA ILE A 199 -17.99 -19.28 -6.68
C ILE A 199 -19.07 -18.31 -7.15
N CYS A 200 -20.20 -18.87 -7.57
CA CYS A 200 -21.37 -18.08 -7.98
C CYS A 200 -22.19 -17.66 -6.76
N LEU A 201 -22.00 -16.41 -6.32
CA LEU A 201 -22.83 -15.79 -5.30
C LEU A 201 -24.06 -15.14 -5.95
N ASN A 202 -25.24 -15.47 -5.44
CA ASN A 202 -26.50 -14.86 -5.85
C ASN A 202 -26.93 -13.79 -4.84
N SER A 203 -27.68 -12.79 -5.31
CA SER A 203 -28.33 -11.78 -4.44
C SER A 203 -27.41 -11.13 -3.41
N ILE A 204 -26.15 -10.89 -3.77
CA ILE A 204 -25.19 -10.26 -2.87
C ILE A 204 -25.47 -8.76 -2.74
N SER A 205 -25.61 -8.27 -1.51
CA SER A 205 -25.85 -6.87 -1.21
C SER A 205 -25.22 -6.45 0.12
N GLN A 206 -24.85 -5.18 0.20
CA GLN A 206 -24.44 -4.51 1.44
C GLN A 206 -25.55 -3.56 1.91
N GLY A 207 -25.82 -3.57 3.22
CA GLY A 207 -26.70 -2.63 3.89
C GLY A 207 -26.18 -2.29 5.28
N ILE A 208 -26.85 -1.38 5.96
CA ILE A 208 -26.54 -1.01 7.36
C ILE A 208 -27.51 -1.78 8.24
N GLU A 209 -27.00 -2.35 9.34
CA GLU A 209 -27.83 -3.13 10.27
C GLU A 209 -28.89 -2.27 10.98
N GLU A 210 -28.52 -1.03 11.29
CA GLU A 210 -29.36 -0.05 11.98
C GLU A 210 -30.00 0.93 10.99
N GLU A 211 -31.06 1.63 11.43
CA GLU A 211 -31.73 2.66 10.62
C GLU A 211 -30.78 3.82 10.26
N GLU A 212 -29.82 4.12 11.14
CA GLU A 212 -28.84 5.19 10.94
C GLU A 212 -27.42 4.69 11.21
N ARG A 213 -26.51 5.04 10.30
CA ARG A 213 -25.08 4.73 10.42
C ARG A 213 -24.35 5.58 11.43
N PHE A 214 -24.74 6.84 11.49
CA PHE A 214 -24.04 7.90 12.19
C PHE A 214 -24.98 8.44 13.24
N LYS A 215 -24.75 8.06 14.50
CA LYS A 215 -25.56 8.49 15.63
C LYS A 215 -25.09 9.85 16.10
N ASP A 216 -26.01 10.80 16.25
CA ASP A 216 -25.71 12.09 16.86
C ASP A 216 -25.33 11.90 18.34
N VAL A 217 -24.09 12.25 18.67
CA VAL A 217 -23.52 12.18 20.03
C VAL A 217 -23.18 13.57 20.56
N SER A 218 -23.65 14.63 19.91
CA SER A 218 -23.38 16.03 20.28
C SER A 218 -23.83 16.34 21.71
N ALA A 219 -24.95 15.76 22.13
CA ALA A 219 -25.51 15.99 23.47
C ALA A 219 -24.68 15.39 24.61
N THR A 220 -23.82 14.40 24.32
CA THR A 220 -23.05 13.67 25.33
C THR A 220 -21.54 13.91 25.22
N THR A 221 -21.11 14.74 24.27
CA THR A 221 -19.68 14.98 24.01
C THR A 221 -19.23 16.35 24.46
N GLU A 222 -18.09 16.38 25.17
CA GLU A 222 -17.42 17.61 25.59
C GLU A 222 -16.33 18.01 24.59
N LEU A 223 -16.28 19.30 24.25
CA LEU A 223 -15.24 19.90 23.45
C LEU A 223 -14.29 20.68 24.37
N SER A 224 -12.99 20.41 24.22
CA SER A 224 -11.94 21.12 24.95
C SER A 224 -11.23 22.10 24.02
N MET A 225 -11.29 23.39 24.33
CA MET A 225 -10.61 24.43 23.57
C MET A 225 -9.46 25.02 24.39
N ARG A 226 -8.25 25.05 23.82
CA ARG A 226 -7.10 25.69 24.44
C ARG A 226 -7.05 27.17 24.08
N ASN A 227 -7.07 28.01 25.10
CA ASN A 227 -7.03 29.46 24.96
C ASN A 227 -5.59 29.95 24.72
N PRO A 228 -5.40 31.15 24.14
CA PRO A 228 -4.07 31.73 23.89
C PRO A 228 -3.24 31.97 25.16
N ASP A 229 -3.89 32.14 26.32
CA ASP A 229 -3.25 32.29 27.63
C ASP A 229 -2.77 30.96 28.24
N GLY A 230 -2.96 29.84 27.53
CA GLY A 230 -2.58 28.50 27.95
C GLY A 230 -3.63 27.76 28.78
N THR A 231 -4.76 28.40 29.12
CA THR A 231 -5.88 27.74 29.82
C THR A 231 -6.71 26.86 28.88
N THR A 232 -7.51 25.95 29.42
CA THR A 232 -8.43 25.10 28.65
C THR A 232 -9.85 25.34 29.12
N THR A 233 -10.74 25.65 28.20
CA THR A 233 -12.19 25.72 28.44
C THR A 233 -12.84 24.45 27.92
N GLN A 234 -13.68 23.82 28.74
CA GLN A 234 -14.49 22.67 28.36
C GLN A 234 -15.97 23.08 28.31
N PHE A 235 -16.68 22.62 27.30
CA PHE A 235 -18.13 22.81 27.17
C PHE A 235 -18.73 21.65 26.38
N LEU A 236 -19.98 21.31 26.67
CA LEU A 236 -20.73 20.32 25.88
C LEU A 236 -21.01 20.89 24.49
N ILE A 237 -20.99 20.04 23.46
CA ILE A 237 -21.35 20.45 22.09
C ILE A 237 -22.83 20.89 22.03
N SER A 238 -23.68 20.43 22.95
CA SER A 238 -25.04 20.96 23.10
C SER A 238 -25.14 22.37 23.71
N ASP A 239 -24.04 22.99 24.16
CA ASP A 239 -24.05 24.39 24.62
C ASP A 239 -24.20 25.33 23.42
N GLN A 240 -24.86 26.49 23.61
CA GLN A 240 -25.03 27.52 22.58
C GLN A 240 -23.69 27.99 21.97
N ARG A 241 -22.60 27.84 22.73
CA ARG A 241 -21.24 28.18 22.26
C ARG A 241 -20.71 27.28 21.15
N ALA A 242 -21.33 26.12 20.95
CA ALA A 242 -21.02 25.17 19.90
C ALA A 242 -22.16 25.06 18.85
N GLU A 243 -23.07 26.05 18.82
CA GLU A 243 -24.16 26.10 17.85
C GLU A 243 -23.63 25.97 16.41
N GLY A 244 -24.14 24.97 15.68
CA GLY A 244 -23.71 24.62 14.32
C GLY A 244 -22.67 23.51 14.22
N ILE A 245 -22.14 23.01 15.34
CA ILE A 245 -21.24 21.85 15.37
C ILE A 245 -22.05 20.60 15.71
N GLY A 246 -22.11 19.65 14.76
CA GLY A 246 -22.64 18.31 15.00
C GLY A 246 -21.50 17.31 15.12
N LEU A 247 -21.55 16.46 16.14
CA LEU A 247 -20.66 15.31 16.26
C LEU A 247 -21.45 14.03 16.10
N PHE A 248 -21.02 13.22 15.14
CA PHE A 248 -21.62 11.93 14.84
C PHE A 248 -20.62 10.81 15.08
N SER A 249 -21.11 9.70 15.63
CA SER A 249 -20.32 8.50 15.87
C SER A 249 -20.87 7.34 15.05
N ASP A 250 -19.97 6.58 14.43
CA ASP A 250 -20.26 5.27 13.84
C ASP A 250 -19.91 4.11 14.81
N GLN A 251 -19.64 4.42 16.09
CA GLN A 251 -19.29 3.41 17.08
C GLN A 251 -20.45 2.43 17.30
N GLY A 252 -20.16 1.15 17.05
CA GLY A 252 -21.14 0.06 17.17
C GLY A 252 -22.06 -0.09 15.95
N SER A 253 -21.92 0.74 14.93
CA SER A 253 -22.59 0.55 13.65
C SER A 253 -21.77 -0.40 12.76
N HIS A 254 -22.47 -1.27 12.04
CA HIS A 254 -21.85 -2.28 11.19
C HIS A 254 -22.49 -2.29 9.81
N TRP A 255 -21.68 -2.52 8.79
CA TRP A 255 -22.14 -2.98 7.50
C TRP A 255 -22.52 -4.45 7.60
N VAL A 256 -23.65 -4.81 6.98
CA VAL A 256 -24.07 -6.20 6.81
C VAL A 256 -23.99 -6.52 5.33
N VAL A 257 -23.16 -7.50 4.99
CA VAL A 257 -23.10 -8.07 3.65
C VAL A 257 -23.85 -9.39 3.69
N GLN A 258 -24.92 -9.48 2.89
CA GLN A 258 -25.74 -10.67 2.75
C GLN A 258 -25.59 -11.23 1.34
N TYR A 259 -25.57 -12.56 1.19
CA TYR A 259 -25.52 -13.24 -0.10
C TYR A 259 -26.18 -14.62 -0.02
N MET A 260 -26.42 -15.21 -1.19
CA MET A 260 -26.97 -16.56 -1.31
C MET A 260 -25.99 -17.47 -2.06
N LEU A 261 -25.76 -18.65 -1.51
CA LEU A 261 -24.95 -19.71 -2.12
C LEU A 261 -25.70 -21.03 -2.01
N ASN A 262 -25.89 -21.72 -3.13
CA ASN A 262 -26.58 -23.03 -3.19
C ASN A 262 -27.97 -23.05 -2.51
N GLY A 263 -28.71 -21.94 -2.55
CA GLY A 263 -30.03 -21.80 -1.95
C GLY A 263 -30.04 -21.43 -0.46
N GLU A 264 -28.87 -21.34 0.17
CA GLU A 264 -28.71 -20.92 1.55
C GLU A 264 -28.29 -19.45 1.63
N THR A 265 -28.80 -18.74 2.63
CA THR A 265 -28.45 -17.34 2.89
C THR A 265 -27.35 -17.25 3.92
N TYR A 266 -26.33 -16.47 3.60
CA TYR A 266 -25.20 -16.18 4.46
C TYR A 266 -25.06 -14.68 4.66
N GLN A 267 -24.45 -14.29 5.77
CA GLN A 267 -24.13 -12.90 6.02
C GLN A 267 -22.85 -12.77 6.85
N PHE A 268 -22.23 -11.61 6.77
CA PHE A 268 -21.18 -11.17 7.69
C PHE A 268 -21.31 -9.69 8.00
N ARG A 269 -20.68 -9.31 9.11
CA ARG A 269 -20.59 -7.93 9.56
C ARG A 269 -19.18 -7.39 9.30
N ALA A 270 -19.11 -6.11 8.96
CA ALA A 270 -17.89 -5.35 8.81
C ALA A 270 -18.02 -4.04 9.58
N ASP A 271 -16.96 -3.61 10.27
CA ASP A 271 -16.99 -2.39 11.07
C ASP A 271 -17.20 -1.15 10.18
N CYS A 272 -18.02 -0.20 10.65
CA CYS A 272 -17.99 1.14 10.10
C CYS A 272 -16.69 1.84 10.54
N ARG A 273 -15.80 2.15 9.59
CA ARG A 273 -14.55 2.91 9.84
C ARG A 273 -14.51 4.19 8.99
N GLY A 274 -15.57 4.99 9.05
CA GLY A 274 -15.72 6.18 8.23
C GLY A 274 -15.59 5.88 6.73
N THR A 275 -14.51 6.35 6.09
CA THR A 275 -14.29 6.18 4.64
C THR A 275 -13.51 4.91 4.29
N TRP A 276 -13.09 4.12 5.27
CA TRP A 276 -12.24 2.95 5.06
C TRP A 276 -13.01 1.64 5.14
N MET A 277 -12.68 0.73 4.23
CA MET A 277 -13.15 -0.64 4.21
C MET A 277 -12.52 -1.44 5.36
N ASP A 278 -13.33 -2.24 6.05
CA ASP A 278 -12.86 -3.31 6.93
C ASP A 278 -12.49 -4.53 6.09
N VAL A 279 -11.29 -4.47 5.51
CA VAL A 279 -10.74 -5.53 4.63
C VAL A 279 -10.59 -6.86 5.36
N GLU A 280 -10.24 -6.82 6.65
CA GLU A 280 -10.06 -8.02 7.46
C GLU A 280 -11.38 -8.77 7.64
N ALA A 281 -12.50 -8.07 7.86
CA ALA A 281 -13.80 -8.72 7.90
C ALA A 281 -14.13 -9.47 6.59
N VAL A 282 -13.81 -8.87 5.44
CA VAL A 282 -14.04 -9.49 4.12
C VAL A 282 -13.16 -10.72 3.91
N ILE A 283 -11.84 -10.60 4.16
CA ILE A 283 -10.89 -11.72 4.00
C ILE A 283 -11.24 -12.86 4.97
N ASN A 284 -11.49 -12.55 6.24
CA ASN A 284 -11.80 -13.56 7.24
C ASN A 284 -13.10 -14.29 6.90
N HIS A 285 -14.14 -13.57 6.48
CA HIS A 285 -15.39 -14.23 6.06
C HIS A 285 -15.23 -15.04 4.79
N PHE A 286 -14.44 -14.56 3.82
CA PHE A 286 -14.11 -15.34 2.62
C PHE A 286 -13.42 -16.64 2.99
N ASN A 287 -12.37 -16.60 3.82
CA ASN A 287 -11.64 -17.79 4.23
C ASN A 287 -12.52 -18.77 5.02
N GLN A 288 -13.41 -18.26 5.88
CA GLN A 288 -14.40 -19.09 6.58
C GLN A 288 -15.40 -19.74 5.62
N LEU A 289 -15.83 -19.03 4.57
CA LEU A 289 -16.68 -19.61 3.53
C LEU A 289 -15.95 -20.75 2.82
N MET A 290 -14.68 -20.54 2.44
CA MET A 290 -13.85 -21.54 1.76
C MET A 290 -13.71 -22.82 2.60
N ASP A 291 -13.42 -22.67 3.90
CA ASP A 291 -13.36 -23.80 4.83
C ASP A 291 -14.71 -24.54 4.93
N ARG A 292 -15.84 -23.81 4.95
CA ARG A 292 -17.19 -24.42 5.01
C ARG A 292 -17.54 -25.22 3.77
N ILE A 293 -17.08 -24.82 2.60
CA ILE A 293 -17.32 -25.52 1.33
C ILE A 293 -16.18 -26.49 0.96
N ASP A 294 -15.32 -26.82 1.92
CA ASP A 294 -14.20 -27.76 1.81
C ASP A 294 -13.20 -27.39 0.69
N ARG A 295 -12.91 -26.09 0.54
CA ARG A 295 -11.90 -25.57 -0.37
C ARG A 295 -10.71 -25.04 0.39
N ARG A 296 -9.51 -25.38 -0.11
CA ARG A 296 -8.24 -24.98 0.50
C ARG A 296 -7.80 -23.57 0.15
N GLU A 297 -8.46 -22.93 -0.83
CA GLU A 297 -8.04 -21.59 -1.23
C GLU A 297 -8.44 -20.56 -0.18
N GLN A 298 -7.60 -19.55 -0.02
CA GLN A 298 -7.81 -18.40 0.86
C GLN A 298 -7.47 -17.12 0.11
N ALA A 299 -8.06 -16.01 0.55
CA ALA A 299 -7.72 -14.69 0.05
C ALA A 299 -6.43 -14.18 0.72
N PHE A 300 -5.51 -13.71 -0.10
CA PHE A 300 -4.26 -13.09 0.31
C PHE A 300 -4.21 -11.66 -0.21
N ARG A 301 -3.84 -10.73 0.65
CA ARG A 301 -3.54 -9.35 0.26
C ARG A 301 -2.06 -9.23 -0.07
N PHE A 302 -1.74 -8.57 -1.18
CA PHE A 302 -0.36 -8.24 -1.51
C PHE A 302 0.17 -7.09 -0.65
N GLY A 303 1.46 -7.13 -0.35
CA GLY A 303 2.17 -6.08 0.37
C GLY A 303 2.36 -4.85 -0.51
N THR A 304 2.11 -3.69 0.07
CA THR A 304 2.26 -2.38 -0.56
C THR A 304 3.46 -1.63 0.04
N GLY A 305 3.94 -0.59 -0.63
CA GLY A 305 4.97 0.28 -0.08
C GLY A 305 4.47 1.13 1.09
N TYR A 306 5.38 1.56 1.97
CA TYR A 306 5.07 2.45 3.11
C TYR A 306 4.41 3.79 2.73
N HIS A 307 4.55 4.22 1.48
CA HIS A 307 4.05 5.50 0.97
C HIS A 307 2.70 5.38 0.25
N GLU A 308 2.24 4.16 0.00
CA GLU A 308 0.87 3.97 -0.47
C GLU A 308 -0.04 4.25 0.71
N ASN A 309 -0.92 5.24 0.58
CA ASN A 309 -1.86 5.65 1.64
C ASN A 309 -2.85 4.53 2.03
N GLY A 310 -2.70 3.32 1.49
CA GLY A 310 -3.57 2.16 1.73
C GLY A 310 -4.91 2.24 1.00
N GLU A 311 -5.14 3.27 0.18
CA GLU A 311 -6.41 3.54 -0.50
C GLU A 311 -6.80 2.46 -1.51
N HIS A 312 -5.82 1.68 -1.97
CA HIS A 312 -6.01 0.60 -2.91
C HIS A 312 -5.43 -0.70 -2.35
N GLY A 313 -6.03 -1.83 -2.75
CA GLY A 313 -5.60 -3.16 -2.37
C GLY A 313 -5.61 -4.10 -3.56
N PHE A 314 -4.59 -4.95 -3.62
CA PHE A 314 -4.48 -6.05 -4.58
C PHE A 314 -4.53 -7.37 -3.84
N PHE A 315 -5.32 -8.30 -4.34
CA PHE A 315 -5.57 -9.57 -3.69
C PHE A 315 -5.48 -10.72 -4.69
N ILE A 316 -5.24 -11.91 -4.16
CA ILE A 316 -5.30 -13.16 -4.91
C ILE A 316 -5.94 -14.24 -4.05
N VAL A 317 -6.69 -15.13 -4.67
CA VAL A 317 -7.20 -16.34 -4.01
C VAL A 317 -6.25 -17.49 -4.33
N ALA A 318 -5.68 -18.18 -3.35
CA ALA A 318 -4.71 -19.24 -3.61
C ALA A 318 -4.73 -20.31 -2.53
N ASP A 319 -4.15 -21.47 -2.80
CA ASP A 319 -4.07 -22.55 -1.79
C ASP A 319 -3.36 -22.07 -0.51
N ARG A 320 -4.04 -22.25 0.63
CA ARG A 320 -3.62 -21.70 1.93
C ARG A 320 -2.26 -22.18 2.41
N ASP A 321 -1.85 -23.38 2.02
CA ASP A 321 -0.64 -24.01 2.52
C ASP A 321 0.51 -23.82 1.52
N ARG A 322 0.23 -23.86 0.22
CA ARG A 322 1.25 -23.76 -0.84
C ARG A 322 1.65 -22.32 -1.14
N PHE A 323 0.70 -21.38 -1.17
CA PHE A 323 0.99 -20.04 -1.65
C PHE A 323 1.89 -19.23 -0.70
N PRO A 324 1.69 -19.23 0.63
CA PRO A 324 2.59 -18.49 1.53
C PRO A 324 4.04 -18.97 1.47
N GLU A 325 4.26 -20.29 1.40
CA GLU A 325 5.60 -20.86 1.25
C GLU A 325 6.25 -20.42 -0.06
N LEU A 326 5.50 -20.52 -1.15
CA LEU A 326 5.96 -20.12 -2.48
C LEU A 326 6.22 -18.61 -2.56
N ALA A 327 5.36 -17.79 -1.95
CA ALA A 327 5.53 -16.35 -1.88
C ALA A 327 6.80 -15.98 -1.12
N GLY A 328 7.08 -16.66 0.00
CA GLY A 328 8.34 -16.52 0.72
C GLY A 328 9.56 -16.90 -0.14
N ARG A 329 9.50 -18.02 -0.85
CA ARG A 329 10.58 -18.49 -1.73
C ARG A 329 10.85 -17.58 -2.92
N LEU A 330 9.79 -17.00 -3.50
CA LEU A 330 9.88 -16.10 -4.65
C LEU A 330 9.92 -14.62 -4.24
N TYR A 331 10.00 -14.31 -2.95
CA TYR A 331 9.98 -12.95 -2.43
C TYR A 331 8.73 -12.14 -2.82
N ILE A 332 7.61 -12.80 -3.15
CA ILE A 332 6.34 -12.15 -3.46
C ILE A 332 5.84 -11.48 -2.18
N PRO A 333 5.68 -10.14 -2.17
CA PRO A 333 5.30 -9.43 -0.96
C PRO A 333 3.83 -9.69 -0.64
N LEU A 334 3.57 -10.37 0.47
CA LEU A 334 2.24 -10.49 1.06
C LEU A 334 2.10 -9.47 2.20
N HIS A 335 0.90 -8.95 2.38
CA HIS A 335 0.57 -8.15 3.56
C HIS A 335 0.58 -9.09 4.77
N LEU A 336 1.37 -8.75 5.79
CA LEU A 336 1.42 -9.53 7.03
C LEU A 336 0.13 -9.24 7.81
N THR A 337 -0.80 -10.18 7.83
CA THR A 337 -1.88 -10.21 8.83
C THR A 337 -1.25 -10.59 10.17
N TYR A 338 -1.21 -9.64 11.10
CA TYR A 338 -0.78 -9.87 12.48
C TYR A 338 -1.94 -10.28 13.38
#